data_AF-A0A7X9C5S0-F1
#
_entry.id   AF-A0A7X9C5S0-F1
#
_cell.length_a   1.000
_cell.length_b   1.000
_cell.length_c   1.000
_cell.angle_alpha   90.00
_cell.angle_beta   90.00
_cell.angle_gamma   90.00
#
_symmetry.space_group_name_H-M   'P 1'
#
loop_
_entity.id
_entity.type
_entity.pdbx_description
1 polymer ?
#
loop_
_entity_poly.entity_id
_entity_poly.type
_entity_poly.pdbx_seq_one_letter_code
_entity_poly.pdbx_strand_id
1 'polypeptide(L)' 'KRPVNQITIAGNFFDTLKNIEEVGNDLKFNMSLVGSPSIKIKNIAVAGE' A
#
# COMPACT_ATOMS: atom_id res chain seq x y z
N LYS A 1 -11.36 7.63 -15.35
CA LYS A 1 -10.26 6.85 -14.73
C LYS A 1 -9.30 6.43 -15.83
N ARG A 2 -8.01 6.70 -15.67
CA ARG A 2 -6.95 6.23 -16.59
C ARG A 2 -5.94 5.39 -15.80
N PRO A 3 -5.28 4.40 -16.40
CA PRO A 3 -4.16 3.71 -15.76
C PRO A 3 -3.04 4.69 -15.41
N VAL A 4 -2.31 4.40 -14.33
CA VAL A 4 -1.18 5.19 -13.84
C VAL A 4 0.04 4.27 -13.78
N ASN A 5 1.20 4.79 -14.18
CA ASN A 5 2.49 4.09 -14.18
C ASN A 5 3.60 5.10 -13.85
N GLN A 6 4.85 4.62 -13.72
CA GLN A 6 6.05 5.46 -13.50
C GLN A 6 5.96 6.38 -12.26
N ILE A 7 5.30 5.92 -11.20
CA ILE A 7 5.25 6.61 -9.92
C ILE A 7 6.22 5.98 -8.92
N THR A 8 6.72 6.79 -7.99
CA THR A 8 7.45 6.36 -6.80
C THR A 8 6.62 6.66 -5.56
N ILE A 9 6.57 5.69 -4.64
CA ILE A 9 5.93 5.85 -3.34
C ILE A 9 7.03 5.91 -2.28
N ALA A 10 6.97 6.89 -1.38
CA ALA A 10 7.95 7.06 -0.31
C ALA A 10 7.27 7.37 1.03
N GLY A 11 7.89 6.90 2.12
CA GLY A 11 7.40 7.16 3.48
C GLY A 11 8.26 6.50 4.55
N ASN A 12 8.09 6.94 5.80
CA ASN A 12 8.64 6.22 6.94
C ASN A 12 7.82 4.95 7.20
N PHE A 13 8.50 3.82 7.40
CA PHE A 13 7.84 2.52 7.57
C PHE A 13 6.88 2.49 8.76
N PHE A 14 7.32 2.96 9.94
CA PHE A 14 6.48 2.92 11.15
C PHE A 14 5.30 3.89 11.07
N ASP A 15 5.48 5.05 10.46
CA ASP A 15 4.39 5.99 10.26
C ASP A 15 3.37 5.45 9.26
N THR A 16 3.82 4.73 8.23
CA THR A 16 2.93 4.06 7.28
C THR A 16 2.05 3.03 7.99
N LEU A 17 2.62 2.20 8.86
CA LEU A 17 1.87 1.21 9.64
C LEU A 17 0.85 1.87 10.59
N LYS A 18 1.25 2.95 11.27
CA LYS A 18 0.35 3.71 12.16
C LYS A 18 -0.79 4.43 11.41
N ASN A 19 -0.63 4.66 10.11
CA ASN A 19 -1.62 5.35 9.27
C ASN A 19 -2.55 4.39 8.49
N ILE A 20 -2.55 3.09 8.80
CA ILE A 20 -3.54 2.15 8.23
C ILE A 20 -4.92 2.50 8.78
N GLU A 21 -5.86 2.84 7.90
CA GLU A 21 -7.25 3.15 8.26
C GLU A 21 -8.15 1.92 8.21
N GLU A 22 -7.95 1.06 7.21
CA GLU A 22 -8.79 -0.11 6.95
C GLU A 22 -7.94 -1.28 6.46
N VAL A 23 -8.35 -2.49 6.86
CA VAL A 23 -7.76 -3.77 6.43
C VAL A 23 -8.85 -4.58 5.73
N GLY A 24 -8.58 -5.02 4.51
CA GLY A 24 -9.49 -5.81 3.70
C GLY A 24 -9.64 -7.26 4.19
N ASN A 25 -10.74 -7.90 3.80
CA ASN A 25 -11.02 -9.32 4.05
C ASN A 25 -10.53 -10.24 2.91
N ASP A 26 -9.60 -9.76 2.07
CA ASP A 26 -9.15 -10.36 0.81
C ASP A 26 -7.70 -10.85 0.88
N LEU A 27 -7.32 -11.44 2.03
CA LEU A 27 -5.97 -11.96 2.27
C LEU A 27 -5.53 -12.92 1.15
N LYS A 28 -4.38 -12.62 0.53
CA LYS A 28 -3.73 -13.48 -0.47
C LYS A 28 -2.29 -13.75 -0.05
N PHE A 29 -1.81 -14.94 -0.38
CA PHE A 29 -0.41 -15.33 -0.18
C PHE A 29 0.34 -15.30 -1.51
N ASN A 30 1.60 -14.85 -1.48
CA ASN A 30 2.50 -14.97 -2.61
C ASN A 30 3.31 -16.27 -2.54
N MET A 31 4.10 -16.56 -3.59
CA MET A 31 4.95 -17.76 -3.65
C MET A 31 6.05 -17.82 -2.58
N SER A 32 6.34 -16.69 -1.92
CA SER A 32 7.32 -16.58 -0.83
C SER A 32 6.69 -16.76 0.56
N LEU A 33 5.47 -17.31 0.64
CA LEU A 33 4.71 -17.53 1.88
C LEU A 33 4.38 -16.25 2.67
N VAL A 34 4.47 -15.08 2.04
CA VAL A 34 4.04 -13.81 2.64
C VAL A 34 2.58 -13.56 2.26
N GLY A 35 1.75 -13.36 3.29
CA GLY A 35 0.34 -13.01 3.14
C GLY A 35 0.13 -11.50 3.28
N SER A 36 -0.66 -10.91 2.37
CA SER A 36 -1.09 -9.52 2.49
C SER A 36 -2.55 -9.38 2.06
N PRO A 37 -3.42 -8.79 2.89
CA PRO A 37 -4.71 -8.28 2.44
C PRO A 37 -4.53 -6.93 1.74
N SER A 38 -5.59 -6.40 1.16
CA SER A 38 -5.63 -4.99 0.77
C SER A 38 -5.60 -4.09 2.01
N ILE A 39 -4.88 -2.98 1.96
CA ILE A 39 -4.81 -1.98 3.04
C ILE A 39 -5.12 -0.59 2.50
N LYS A 40 -5.82 0.21 3.31
CA LYS A 40 -6.04 1.63 3.05
C LYS A 40 -5.15 2.43 3.98
N ILE A 41 -4.25 3.23 3.40
CA ILE A 41 -3.35 4.10 4.15
C ILE A 41 -3.87 5.54 4.02
N LYS A 42 -4.00 6.23 5.16
CA LYS A 42 -4.53 7.59 5.23
C LYS A 42 -3.77 8.57 4.33
N ASN A 43 -2.44 8.57 4.45
CA ASN A 43 -1.55 9.47 3.71
C ASN A 43 -0.21 8.77 3.43
N ILE A 44 0.28 8.89 2.20
CA ILE A 44 1.62 8.46 1.78
C ILE A 44 2.11 9.36 0.65
N ALA A 45 3.41 9.62 0.55
CA ALA A 45 3.93 10.47 -0.50
C ALA A 45 3.99 9.70 -1.83
N VAL A 46 3.45 10.31 -2.88
CA VAL A 46 3.46 9.79 -4.25
C VAL A 46 4.10 10.83 -5.16
N ALA A 47 5.13 10.43 -5.90
CA ALA A 47 5.81 11.27 -6.88
C ALA A 47 5.72 10.63 -8.27
N GLY A 48 5.53 11.44 -9.30
CA GLY A 48 5.37 11.03 -10.69
C GLY A 48 4.62 12.12 -11.48
N GLU A 49 4.58 11.98 -12.80
CA GLU A 49 3.92 12.90 -13.74
C GLU A 49 2.57 12.34 -14.24
#